data_AF-A0A4Q5KWG9-F1
#
_entry.id   AF-A0A4Q5KWG9-F1
#
_cell.length_a   1.000
_cell.length_b   1.000
_cell.length_c   1.000
_cell.angle_alpha   90.00
_cell.angle_beta   90.00
_cell.angle_gamma   90.00
#
_symmetry.space_group_name_H-M   'P 1'
#
loop_
_entity.id
_entity.type
_entity.pdbx_description
1 polymer ?
#
loop_
_entity_poly.entity_id
_entity_poly.type
_entity_poly.pdbx_seq_one_letter_code
_entity_poly.pdbx_strand_id
1 'polypeptide(L)'
;MTASQLVSLIEIDMLNLRKEEKDFLSRKDMKYVDSFNERFSIFNNHFTELTLTLDSAGIPFEDYELLRSTFDRYQAHFINVVNMEVQIGLTEKQGVYGALREDAHNLEMLINKSDDIILETGVLQLRRNEKDFMLRSDKKYVESHQANSRNLKAYLSQLADVDALRVLEEYEATFKKLVQLSH
;
A
#
# COMPACT_ATOMS: atom_id res chain seq x y z
N MET A 1 36.55 5.50 14.63
CA MET A 1 36.21 6.93 14.86
C MET A 1 36.09 7.19 16.36
N THR A 2 35.85 8.42 16.83
CA THR A 2 35.48 8.63 18.25
C THR A 2 34.01 8.26 18.49
N ALA A 3 33.65 7.89 19.72
CA ALA A 3 32.25 7.60 20.07
C ALA A 3 31.31 8.78 19.74
N SER A 4 31.74 10.02 20.00
CA SER A 4 30.97 11.22 19.65
C SER A 4 30.76 11.38 18.15
N GLN A 5 31.76 11.06 17.31
CA GLN A 5 31.60 11.09 15.85
C GLN A 5 30.61 10.03 15.38
N LEU A 6 30.66 8.83 15.96
CA LEU A 6 29.75 7.73 15.62
C LEU A 6 28.29 8.07 15.98
N VAL A 7 28.06 8.69 17.13
CA VAL A 7 26.72 9.17 17.51
C VAL A 7 26.19 10.17 16.48
N SER A 8 27.01 11.15 16.06
CA SER A 8 26.59 12.11 15.02
C SER A 8 26.30 11.45 13.67
N LEU A 9 27.07 10.43 13.27
CA LEU A 9 26.82 9.68 12.04
C LEU A 9 25.50 8.90 12.13
N ILE A 10 25.23 8.25 13.25
CA ILE A 10 23.97 7.53 13.52
C ILE A 10 22.78 8.49 13.44
N GLU A 11 22.88 9.70 14.01
CA GLU A 11 21.83 10.73 13.89
C GLU A 11 21.57 11.14 12.43
N ILE A 12 22.63 11.31 11.64
CA ILE A 12 22.54 11.62 10.21
C ILE A 12 21.92 10.46 9.43
N ASP A 13 22.31 9.22 9.72
CA ASP A 13 21.75 8.03 9.09
C ASP A 13 20.25 7.93 9.35
N MET A 14 19.80 8.21 10.59
CA MET A 14 18.39 8.26 10.94
C MET A 14 17.60 9.29 10.15
N LEU A 15 18.18 10.47 9.91
CA LEU A 15 17.55 11.50 9.07
C LEU A 15 17.45 11.04 7.61
N ASN A 16 18.49 10.36 7.11
CA ASN A 16 18.48 9.85 5.75
C ASN A 16 17.49 8.68 5.57
N LEU A 17 17.40 7.75 6.51
CA LEU A 17 16.39 6.67 6.51
C LEU A 17 14.98 7.27 6.39
N ARG A 18 14.64 8.22 7.27
CA ARG A 18 13.35 8.93 7.23
C ARG A 18 13.09 9.67 5.92
N LYS A 19 14.14 10.18 5.28
CA LYS A 19 14.02 10.83 3.96
C LYS A 19 13.64 9.80 2.90
N GLU A 20 14.35 8.68 2.83
CA GLU A 20 14.05 7.62 1.85
C GLU A 20 12.64 7.06 2.05
N GLU A 21 12.18 6.88 3.30
CA GLU A 21 10.80 6.46 3.58
C GLU A 21 9.77 7.45 3.03
N LYS A 22 9.96 8.75 3.30
CA LYS A 22 9.05 9.79 2.81
C LYS A 22 9.04 9.88 1.29
N ASP A 23 10.21 9.76 0.67
CA ASP A 23 10.32 9.76 -0.78
C ASP A 23 9.62 8.52 -1.38
N PHE A 24 9.76 7.33 -0.78
CA PHE A 24 8.99 6.15 -1.17
C PHE A 24 7.48 6.39 -1.03
N LEU A 25 7.01 6.86 0.14
CA LEU A 25 5.58 7.03 0.40
C LEU A 25 4.92 8.04 -0.55
N SER A 26 5.67 9.07 -0.96
CA SER A 26 5.21 10.11 -1.88
C SER A 26 5.27 9.69 -3.34
N ARG A 27 6.32 8.96 -3.75
CA ARG A 27 6.62 8.69 -5.16
C ARG A 27 6.32 7.25 -5.59
N LYS A 28 6.15 6.34 -4.63
CA LYS A 28 5.91 4.89 -4.82
C LYS A 28 6.96 4.21 -5.71
N ASP A 29 8.22 4.61 -5.59
CA ASP A 29 9.32 4.11 -6.44
C ASP A 29 10.28 3.24 -5.61
N MET A 30 10.49 2.00 -6.05
CA MET A 30 11.29 0.99 -5.34
C MET A 30 12.75 1.40 -5.13
N LYS A 31 13.30 2.31 -5.94
CA LYS A 31 14.69 2.77 -5.75
C LYS A 31 14.93 3.39 -4.36
N TYR A 32 13.88 3.96 -3.75
CA TYR A 32 13.95 4.54 -2.41
C TYR A 32 13.95 3.45 -1.33
N VAL A 33 13.32 2.30 -1.59
CA VAL A 33 13.40 1.12 -0.73
C VAL A 33 14.80 0.50 -0.79
N ASP A 34 15.37 0.41 -2.00
CA ASP A 34 16.75 -0.06 -2.18
C ASP A 34 17.73 0.85 -1.44
N SER A 35 17.61 2.17 -1.64
CA SER A 35 18.42 3.18 -0.95
C SER A 35 18.23 3.13 0.58
N PHE A 36 17.00 2.93 1.05
CA PHE A 36 16.72 2.74 2.48
C PHE A 36 17.47 1.54 3.05
N ASN A 37 17.42 0.39 2.37
CA ASN A 37 18.09 -0.83 2.82
C ASN A 37 19.62 -0.70 2.87
N GLU A 38 20.21 -0.06 1.86
CA GLU A 38 21.65 0.25 1.84
C GLU A 38 22.04 1.15 3.03
N ARG A 39 21.28 2.23 3.26
CA ARG A 39 21.51 3.13 4.40
C ARG A 39 21.29 2.46 5.74
N PHE A 40 20.32 1.55 5.84
CA PHE A 40 20.08 0.80 7.07
C PHE A 40 21.24 -0.14 7.39
N SER A 41 21.88 -0.71 6.35
CA SER A 41 23.13 -1.46 6.53
C SER A 41 24.28 -0.57 7.04
N ILE A 42 24.41 0.65 6.52
CA ILE A 42 25.43 1.62 6.98
C ILE A 42 25.18 2.00 8.44
N PHE A 43 23.93 2.33 8.78
CA PHE A 43 23.49 2.59 10.15
C PHE A 43 23.89 1.45 11.10
N ASN A 44 23.62 0.20 10.72
CA ASN A 44 23.98 -0.98 11.52
C ASN A 44 25.49 -1.12 11.73
N ASN A 45 26.29 -0.77 10.73
CA ASN A 45 27.75 -0.77 10.85
C ASN A 45 28.24 0.30 11.83
N HIS A 46 27.72 1.54 11.74
CA HIS A 46 28.05 2.60 12.70
C HIS A 46 27.60 2.25 14.13
N PHE A 47 26.43 1.63 14.27
CA PHE A 47 25.92 1.16 15.57
C PHE A 47 26.81 0.08 16.19
N THR A 48 27.30 -0.85 15.36
CA THR A 48 28.25 -1.89 15.78
C THR A 48 29.60 -1.28 16.17
N GLU A 49 30.13 -0.35 15.37
CA GLU A 49 31.40 0.34 15.68
C GLU A 49 31.30 1.17 16.98
N LEU A 50 30.15 1.80 17.24
CA LEU A 50 29.92 2.53 18.49
C LEU A 50 30.04 1.61 19.70
N THR A 51 29.41 0.43 19.60
CA THR A 51 29.42 -0.57 20.68
C THR A 51 30.84 -1.05 20.98
N LEU A 52 31.58 -1.44 19.93
CA LEU A 52 32.98 -1.84 20.06
C LEU A 52 33.86 -0.70 20.64
N THR A 53 33.58 0.54 20.25
CA THR A 53 34.32 1.71 20.74
C THR A 53 34.07 1.94 22.23
N LEU A 54 32.81 1.87 22.67
CA LEU A 54 32.44 2.02 24.08
C LEU A 54 33.00 0.89 24.95
N ASP A 55 32.90 -0.36 24.46
CA ASP A 55 33.46 -1.53 25.13
C ASP A 55 34.98 -1.40 25.35
N SER A 56 35.71 -0.96 24.31
CA SER A 56 37.16 -0.74 24.39
C SER A 56 37.57 0.34 25.38
N ALA A 57 36.67 1.30 25.65
CA ALA A 57 36.86 2.37 26.61
C ALA A 57 36.37 1.99 28.03
N GLY A 58 35.83 0.77 28.21
CA GLY A 58 35.25 0.32 29.48
C GLY A 58 33.97 1.09 29.86
N ILE A 59 33.27 1.65 28.86
CA ILE A 59 32.03 2.41 29.07
C ILE A 59 30.85 1.47 28.78
N PRO A 60 30.00 1.16 29.78
CA PRO A 60 28.84 0.31 29.54
C PRO A 60 27.80 1.00 28.66
N PHE A 61 27.23 0.27 27.71
CA PHE A 61 26.11 0.72 26.87
C PHE A 61 24.84 -0.06 27.24
N GLU A 62 24.22 0.30 28.37
CA GLU A 62 23.11 -0.45 28.97
C GLU A 62 21.88 -0.59 28.04
N ASP A 63 21.59 0.43 27.23
CA ASP A 63 20.42 0.46 26.34
C ASP A 63 20.66 -0.16 24.95
N TYR A 64 21.83 -0.75 24.69
CA TYR A 64 22.22 -1.26 23.35
C TYR A 64 21.15 -2.18 22.74
N GLU A 65 20.76 -3.24 23.46
CA GLU A 65 19.81 -4.24 22.97
C GLU A 65 18.40 -3.66 22.75
N LEU A 66 17.97 -2.76 23.64
CA LEU A 66 16.69 -2.07 23.51
C LEU A 66 16.68 -1.20 22.25
N LEU A 67 17.74 -0.44 22.03
CA LEU A 67 17.86 0.47 20.89
C LEU A 67 18.00 -0.31 19.57
N ARG A 68 18.82 -1.37 19.55
CA ARG A 68 18.96 -2.31 18.43
C ARG A 68 17.61 -2.88 18.02
N SER A 69 16.89 -3.48 18.96
CA SER A 69 15.59 -4.10 18.69
C SER A 69 14.55 -3.08 18.22
N THR A 70 14.65 -1.81 18.67
CA THR A 70 13.76 -0.73 18.23
C THR A 70 13.99 -0.39 16.77
N PHE A 71 15.25 -0.32 16.32
CA PHE A 71 15.57 -0.05 14.92
C PHE A 71 15.27 -1.23 14.00
N ASP A 72 15.48 -2.47 14.46
CA ASP A 72 15.09 -3.65 13.69
C ASP A 72 13.55 -3.70 13.49
N ARG A 73 12.77 -3.34 14.53
CA ARG A 73 11.31 -3.19 14.40
C ARG A 73 10.93 -2.05 13.45
N TYR A 74 11.63 -0.92 13.50
CA TYR A 74 11.41 0.21 12.60
C TYR A 74 11.60 -0.19 11.13
N GLN A 75 12.71 -0.86 10.78
CA GLN A 75 12.91 -1.41 9.43
C GLN A 75 11.78 -2.38 9.06
N ALA A 76 11.43 -3.31 9.94
CA ALA A 76 10.36 -4.27 9.67
C ALA A 76 9.01 -3.60 9.39
N HIS A 77 8.67 -2.55 10.14
CA HIS A 77 7.45 -1.77 9.90
C HIS A 77 7.47 -1.07 8.54
N PHE A 78 8.59 -0.45 8.16
CA PHE A 78 8.70 0.17 6.84
C PHE A 78 8.55 -0.85 5.71
N ILE A 79 9.23 -2.00 5.80
CA ILE A 79 9.12 -3.08 4.81
C ILE A 79 7.68 -3.62 4.73
N ASN A 80 6.96 -3.72 5.84
CA ASN A 80 5.55 -4.10 5.82
C ASN A 80 4.70 -3.08 5.06
N VAL A 81 4.94 -1.78 5.25
CA VAL A 81 4.27 -0.73 4.48
C VAL A 81 4.60 -0.83 2.99
N VAL A 82 5.88 -1.03 2.63
CA VAL A 82 6.31 -1.25 1.24
C VAL A 82 5.56 -2.42 0.62
N ASN A 83 5.47 -3.55 1.32
CA ASN A 83 4.78 -4.74 0.83
C ASN A 83 3.28 -4.50 0.62
N MET A 84 2.62 -3.76 1.53
CA MET A 84 1.21 -3.37 1.37
C MET A 84 1.02 -2.47 0.14
N GLU A 85 1.88 -1.49 -0.05
CA GLU A 85 1.85 -0.58 -1.21
C GLU A 85 2.10 -1.30 -2.53
N VAL A 86 2.99 -2.29 -2.55
CA VAL A 86 3.19 -3.16 -3.73
C VAL A 86 1.96 -4.00 -4.03
N GLN A 87 1.29 -4.54 -3.01
CA GLN A 87 0.05 -5.30 -3.18
C GLN A 87 -1.09 -4.42 -3.69
N ILE A 88 -1.24 -3.20 -3.14
CA ILE A 88 -2.20 -2.20 -3.62
C ILE A 88 -1.89 -1.85 -5.09
N GLY A 89 -0.62 -1.60 -5.38
CA GLY A 89 -0.11 -1.23 -6.69
C GLY A 89 0.61 0.12 -6.65
N LEU A 90 1.89 0.13 -7.01
CA LEU A 90 2.69 1.37 -7.06
C LEU A 90 2.30 2.29 -8.23
N THR A 91 1.59 1.74 -9.21
CA THR A 91 1.05 2.45 -10.37
C THR A 91 -0.38 1.98 -10.64
N GLU A 92 -1.12 2.75 -11.45
CA GLU A 92 -2.50 2.42 -11.85
C GLU A 92 -2.67 1.08 -12.61
N LYS A 93 -1.58 0.41 -12.98
CA LYS A 93 -1.56 -0.85 -13.73
C LYS A 93 -1.06 -2.04 -12.93
N GLN A 94 -0.63 -1.82 -11.69
CA GLN A 94 -0.01 -2.85 -10.85
C GLN A 94 -0.92 -3.20 -9.69
N GLY A 95 -0.65 -4.34 -9.07
CA GLY A 95 -1.34 -4.77 -7.86
C GLY A 95 -2.85 -4.85 -8.03
N VAL A 96 -3.56 -4.54 -6.95
CA VAL A 96 -5.03 -4.50 -6.93
C VAL A 96 -5.59 -3.38 -7.80
N TYR A 97 -4.90 -2.24 -7.96
CA TYR A 97 -5.35 -1.18 -8.88
C TYR A 97 -5.44 -1.66 -10.34
N GLY A 98 -4.42 -2.37 -10.82
CA GLY A 98 -4.41 -2.94 -12.17
C GLY A 98 -5.55 -3.94 -12.37
N ALA A 99 -5.71 -4.88 -11.44
CA ALA A 99 -6.78 -5.87 -11.48
C ALA A 99 -8.17 -5.22 -11.47
N LEU A 100 -8.40 -4.23 -10.60
CA LEU A 100 -9.67 -3.54 -10.49
C LEU A 100 -10.04 -2.80 -11.78
N ARG A 101 -9.03 -2.22 -12.45
CA ARG A 101 -9.21 -1.56 -13.74
C ARG A 101 -9.58 -2.54 -14.84
N GLU A 102 -8.95 -3.72 -14.86
CA GLU A 102 -9.26 -4.78 -15.81
C GLU A 102 -10.68 -5.31 -15.60
N ASP A 103 -11.05 -5.63 -14.36
CA ASP A 103 -12.40 -6.10 -14.01
C ASP A 103 -13.47 -5.08 -14.39
N ALA A 104 -13.22 -3.79 -14.10
CA ALA A 104 -14.11 -2.72 -14.51
C ALA A 104 -14.27 -2.62 -16.03
N HIS A 105 -13.16 -2.73 -16.78
CA HIS A 105 -13.20 -2.70 -18.24
C HIS A 105 -13.96 -3.90 -18.80
N ASN A 106 -13.78 -5.08 -18.23
CA ASN A 106 -14.52 -6.29 -18.61
C ASN A 106 -16.03 -6.13 -18.35
N LEU A 107 -16.40 -5.56 -17.19
CA LEU A 107 -17.78 -5.25 -16.86
C LEU A 107 -18.38 -4.22 -17.83
N GLU A 108 -17.68 -3.10 -18.09
CA GLU A 108 -18.10 -2.06 -19.03
C GLU A 108 -18.29 -2.63 -20.45
N MET A 109 -17.35 -3.43 -20.95
CA MET A 109 -17.46 -4.06 -22.28
C MET A 109 -18.65 -5.00 -22.42
N LEU A 110 -18.97 -5.74 -21.36
CA LEU A 110 -20.07 -6.70 -21.39
C LEU A 110 -21.42 -5.96 -21.33
N ILE A 111 -21.55 -4.97 -20.45
CA ILE A 111 -22.76 -4.18 -20.29
C ILE A 111 -23.03 -3.29 -21.51
N ASN A 112 -22.02 -2.70 -22.13
CA ASN A 112 -22.20 -1.88 -23.33
C ASN A 112 -22.73 -2.68 -24.55
N LYS A 113 -22.73 -4.02 -24.49
CA LYS A 113 -23.32 -4.87 -25.55
C LYS A 113 -24.82 -5.10 -25.36
N SER A 114 -25.39 -4.79 -24.19
CA SER A 114 -26.80 -5.04 -23.88
C SER A 114 -27.71 -3.89 -24.27
N ASP A 115 -27.17 -2.72 -24.67
CA ASP A 115 -27.90 -1.47 -24.94
C ASP A 115 -28.88 -1.09 -23.80
N ASP A 116 -28.56 -1.48 -22.55
CA ASP A 116 -29.42 -1.27 -21.37
C ASP A 116 -28.90 -0.09 -20.55
N ILE A 117 -29.60 1.04 -20.67
CA ILE A 117 -29.25 2.30 -20.00
C ILE A 117 -29.20 2.18 -18.46
N ILE A 118 -29.98 1.27 -17.87
CA ILE A 118 -30.00 1.05 -16.42
C ILE A 118 -28.68 0.39 -16.00
N LEU A 119 -28.23 -0.62 -16.74
CA LEU A 119 -26.96 -1.28 -16.49
C LEU A 119 -25.78 -0.34 -16.70
N GLU A 120 -25.77 0.40 -17.81
CA GLU A 120 -24.72 1.39 -18.11
C GLU A 120 -24.60 2.44 -17.00
N THR A 121 -25.72 3.05 -16.61
CA THR A 121 -25.74 4.07 -15.55
C THR A 121 -25.30 3.49 -14.20
N GLY A 122 -25.72 2.26 -13.91
CA GLY A 122 -25.32 1.58 -12.68
C GLY A 122 -23.81 1.33 -12.61
N VAL A 123 -23.20 0.83 -13.68
CA VAL A 123 -21.75 0.61 -13.76
C VAL A 123 -21.00 1.93 -13.60
N LEU A 124 -21.45 3.01 -14.26
CA LEU A 124 -20.84 4.33 -14.09
C LEU A 124 -20.91 4.81 -12.63
N GLN A 125 -22.00 4.54 -11.93
CA GLN A 125 -22.13 4.91 -10.52
C GLN A 125 -21.21 4.06 -9.61
N LEU A 126 -21.01 2.77 -9.92
CA LEU A 126 -20.01 1.93 -9.23
C LEU A 126 -18.60 2.51 -9.41
N ARG A 127 -18.22 2.83 -10.65
CA ARG A 127 -16.92 3.41 -10.99
C ARG A 127 -16.70 4.77 -10.35
N ARG A 128 -17.76 5.57 -10.23
CA ARG A 128 -17.70 6.86 -9.52
C ARG A 128 -17.40 6.66 -8.04
N ASN A 129 -18.14 5.79 -7.36
CA ASN A 129 -17.94 5.50 -5.94
C ASN A 129 -16.54 4.91 -5.69
N GLU A 130 -16.07 4.03 -6.57
CA GLU A 130 -14.72 3.48 -6.51
C GLU A 130 -13.65 4.58 -6.58
N LYS A 131 -13.73 5.45 -7.59
CA LYS A 131 -12.77 6.56 -7.76
C LYS A 131 -12.82 7.54 -6.59
N ASP A 132 -14.01 7.84 -6.09
CA ASP A 132 -14.18 8.70 -4.92
C ASP A 132 -13.60 8.05 -3.65
N PHE A 133 -13.73 6.73 -3.48
CA PHE A 133 -13.06 5.98 -2.42
C PHE A 133 -11.54 6.06 -2.57
N MET A 134 -10.99 5.78 -3.75
CA MET A 134 -9.54 5.84 -3.99
C MET A 134 -8.93 7.22 -3.72
N LEU A 135 -9.69 8.29 -3.96
CA LEU A 135 -9.23 9.67 -3.74
C LEU A 135 -9.33 10.11 -2.27
N ARG A 136 -10.30 9.58 -1.51
CA ARG A 136 -10.70 10.15 -0.20
C ARG A 136 -10.63 9.17 0.96
N SER A 137 -10.50 7.87 0.69
CA SER A 137 -10.52 6.76 1.65
C SER A 137 -11.73 6.79 2.61
N ASP A 138 -12.85 7.38 2.16
CA ASP A 138 -14.06 7.56 2.97
C ASP A 138 -15.01 6.38 2.78
N LYS A 139 -15.32 5.71 3.90
CA LYS A 139 -16.16 4.51 3.95
C LYS A 139 -17.55 4.69 3.35
N LYS A 140 -18.11 5.91 3.31
CA LYS A 140 -19.43 6.15 2.70
C LYS A 140 -19.48 5.74 1.22
N TYR A 141 -18.35 5.82 0.52
CA TYR A 141 -18.25 5.44 -0.88
C TYR A 141 -18.26 3.92 -1.05
N VAL A 142 -17.66 3.18 -0.10
CA VAL A 142 -17.76 1.73 -0.02
C VAL A 142 -19.22 1.31 0.19
N GLU A 143 -19.92 1.95 1.12
CA GLU A 143 -21.32 1.64 1.41
C GLU A 143 -22.24 1.94 0.22
N SER A 144 -22.01 3.07 -0.46
CA SER A 144 -22.72 3.45 -1.68
C SER A 144 -22.43 2.49 -2.83
N HIS A 145 -21.17 2.08 -3.01
CA HIS A 145 -20.77 1.09 -4.00
C HIS A 145 -21.47 -0.25 -3.76
N GLN A 146 -21.45 -0.75 -2.52
CA GLN A 146 -22.13 -1.99 -2.15
C GLN A 146 -23.65 -1.93 -2.37
N ALA A 147 -24.29 -0.80 -2.05
CA ALA A 147 -25.71 -0.62 -2.29
C ALA A 147 -26.06 -0.67 -3.80
N ASN A 148 -25.29 0.04 -4.62
CA ASN A 148 -25.47 0.04 -6.07
C ASN A 148 -25.17 -1.33 -6.69
N SER A 149 -24.16 -2.04 -6.19
CA SER A 149 -23.82 -3.39 -6.65
C SER A 149 -24.94 -4.38 -6.35
N ARG A 150 -25.56 -4.30 -5.15
CA ARG A 150 -26.74 -5.12 -4.82
C ARG A 150 -27.92 -4.86 -5.77
N ASN A 151 -28.19 -3.60 -6.10
CA ASN A 151 -29.27 -3.24 -7.02
C ASN A 151 -29.01 -3.78 -8.43
N LEU A 152 -27.78 -3.64 -8.93
CA LEU A 152 -27.38 -4.18 -10.23
C LEU A 152 -27.46 -5.70 -10.28
N LYS A 153 -26.97 -6.40 -9.24
CA LYS A 153 -27.09 -7.86 -9.15
C LYS A 153 -28.55 -8.31 -9.15
N ALA A 154 -29.43 -7.63 -8.43
CA ALA A 154 -30.85 -7.94 -8.43
C ALA A 154 -31.47 -7.77 -9.84
N TYR A 155 -31.10 -6.70 -10.56
CA TYR A 155 -31.58 -6.45 -11.91
C TYR A 155 -31.04 -7.47 -12.93
N LEU A 156 -29.73 -7.76 -12.91
CA LEU A 156 -29.12 -8.80 -13.76
C LEU A 156 -29.70 -10.19 -13.50
N SER A 157 -30.04 -10.50 -12.24
CA SER A 157 -30.72 -11.75 -11.89
C SER A 157 -32.11 -11.88 -12.52
N GLN A 158 -32.84 -10.75 -12.66
CA GLN A 158 -34.14 -10.73 -13.35
C GLN A 158 -33.99 -10.96 -14.86
N LEU A 159 -32.90 -10.46 -15.44
CA LEU A 159 -32.55 -10.66 -16.84
C LEU A 159 -31.98 -12.07 -17.12
N ALA A 160 -31.70 -12.85 -16.06
CA ALA A 160 -30.98 -14.13 -16.13
C ALA A 160 -29.62 -14.03 -16.85
N ASP A 161 -28.96 -12.87 -16.76
CA ASP A 161 -27.63 -12.64 -17.34
C ASP A 161 -26.54 -13.14 -16.38
N VAL A 162 -26.26 -14.45 -16.47
CA VAL A 162 -25.29 -15.14 -15.61
C VAL A 162 -23.86 -14.65 -15.84
N ASP A 163 -23.51 -14.28 -17.07
CA ASP A 163 -22.16 -13.82 -17.41
C ASP A 163 -21.89 -12.43 -16.81
N ALA A 164 -22.84 -11.51 -16.92
CA ALA A 164 -22.72 -10.18 -16.32
C ALA A 164 -22.71 -10.24 -14.78
N LEU A 165 -23.50 -11.14 -14.19
CA LEU A 165 -23.46 -11.39 -12.75
C LEU A 165 -22.07 -11.84 -12.28
N ARG A 166 -21.48 -12.83 -12.96
CA ARG A 166 -20.14 -13.34 -12.62
C ARG A 166 -19.09 -12.25 -12.71
N VAL A 167 -19.08 -11.47 -13.78
CA VAL A 167 -18.10 -10.37 -13.97
C VAL A 167 -18.29 -9.27 -12.93
N LEU A 168 -19.53 -8.94 -12.56
CA LEU A 168 -19.81 -7.98 -11.49
C LEU A 168 -19.33 -8.48 -10.11
N GLU A 169 -19.47 -9.78 -9.83
CA GLU A 169 -18.97 -10.40 -8.60
C GLU A 169 -17.44 -10.40 -8.52
N GLU A 170 -16.75 -10.67 -9.63
CA GLU A 170 -15.29 -10.58 -9.74
C GLU A 170 -14.82 -9.15 -9.46
N TYR A 171 -15.43 -8.16 -10.13
CA TYR A 171 -15.17 -6.73 -9.89
C TYR A 171 -15.39 -6.32 -8.42
N GLU A 172 -16.49 -6.76 -7.79
CA GLU A 172 -16.76 -6.45 -6.38
C GLU A 172 -15.76 -7.10 -5.44
N ALA A 173 -15.33 -8.34 -5.72
CA ALA A 173 -14.32 -9.02 -4.93
C ALA A 173 -12.98 -8.28 -4.97
N THR A 174 -12.58 -7.79 -6.15
CA THR A 174 -11.37 -6.99 -6.30
C THR A 174 -11.49 -5.63 -5.60
N PHE A 175 -12.64 -4.95 -5.71
CA PHE A 175 -12.87 -3.70 -4.97
C PHE A 175 -12.82 -3.92 -3.45
N LYS A 176 -13.42 -5.01 -2.95
CA LYS A 176 -13.36 -5.37 -1.52
C LYS A 176 -11.93 -5.61 -1.05
N LYS A 177 -11.10 -6.27 -1.87
CA LYS A 177 -9.67 -6.46 -1.58
C LYS A 177 -8.94 -5.11 -1.49
N LEU A 178 -9.23 -4.17 -2.38
CA LEU A 178 -8.67 -2.81 -2.31
C LEU A 178 -9.02 -2.12 -0.98
N VAL A 179 -10.30 -2.18 -0.59
CA VAL A 179 -10.78 -1.59 0.67
C VAL A 179 -10.07 -2.21 1.87
N GLN A 180 -9.86 -3.53 1.88
CA GLN A 180 -9.16 -4.22 2.97
C GLN A 180 -7.68 -3.86 3.09
N LEU A 181 -7.01 -3.58 1.97
CA LEU A 181 -5.59 -3.21 1.97
C LEU A 181 -5.37 -1.73 2.30
N SER A 182 -6.41 -0.90 2.16
CA SER A 182 -6.35 0.54 2.39
C SER A 182 -6.72 0.95 3.82
N HIS A 183 -6.91 -0.01 4.74
CA HIS A 183 -7.33 0.17 6.13
C HIS A 183 -6.50 -0.62 7.13
#